data_AF-A0A3Q3GM86-F1
#
_entry.id   AF-A0A3Q3GM86-F1
#
_cell.length_a   1.000
_cell.length_b   1.000
_cell.length_c   1.000
_cell.angle_alpha   90.00
_cell.angle_beta   90.00
_cell.angle_gamma   90.00
#
_symmetry.space_group_name_H-M   'P 1'
#
loop_
_entity.id
_entity.type
_entity.pdbx_description
1 polymer ?
#
loop_
_entity_poly.entity_id
_entity_poly.type
_entity_poly.pdbx_seq_one_letter_code
_entity_poly.pdbx_strand_id
1 'polypeptide(L)' 'MVGVIILFDHVHPAGAFVKTSNIDMKGCIRVLKEQPPSSVEGLLNALRYTTKHLNDEATSKQIKSMLQPN' A
#
# COMPACT_ATOMS: atom_id res chain seq x y z
N MET A 1 -3.98 0.08 11.09
CA MET A 1 -4.30 -0.02 9.64
C MET A 1 -3.13 -0.59 8.82
N VAL A 2 -1.97 0.07 8.72
CA VAL A 2 -0.87 -0.36 7.83
C VAL A 2 -0.35 -1.79 8.11
N GLY A 3 -0.16 -2.15 9.38
CA GLY A 3 0.30 -3.51 9.74
C GLY A 3 -0.63 -4.61 9.21
N VAL A 4 -1.96 -4.45 9.34
CA VAL A 4 -2.91 -5.46 8.85
C VAL A 4 -3.00 -5.51 7.33
N ILE A 5 -2.76 -4.39 6.63
CA ILE A 5 -2.64 -4.39 5.16
C ILE A 5 -1.44 -5.23 4.73
N ILE A 6 -0.28 -5.03 5.38
CA ILE A 6 0.94 -5.78 5.06
C ILE A 6 0.74 -7.28 5.34
N LEU A 7 0.13 -7.63 6.47
CA LEU A 7 -0.19 -9.03 6.79
C LEU A 7 -1.14 -9.64 5.77
N PHE A 8 -2.21 -8.93 5.40
CA PHE A 8 -3.16 -9.38 4.39
C PHE A 8 -2.46 -9.61 3.04
N ASP A 9 -1.59 -8.69 2.64
CA ASP A 9 -0.83 -8.82 1.40
C ASP A 9 0.06 -10.06 1.36
N HIS A 10 0.53 -10.57 2.51
CA HIS A 10 1.31 -11.81 2.55
C HIS A 10 0.44 -13.07 2.59
N VAL A 11 -0.70 -13.02 3.28
CA VAL A 11 -1.54 -14.19 3.55
C VAL A 11 -2.55 -14.45 2.44
N HIS A 12 -3.09 -13.39 1.83
CA HIS A 12 -4.08 -13.53 0.76
C HIS A 12 -3.39 -13.93 -0.56
N PRO A 13 -3.86 -14.98 -1.28
CA PRO A 13 -3.16 -15.48 -2.47
C PRO A 13 -2.96 -14.44 -3.58
N ALA A 14 -3.93 -13.53 -3.74
CA ALA A 14 -3.87 -12.46 -4.73
C ALA A 14 -3.27 -11.14 -4.19
N GLY A 15 -2.91 -11.09 -2.90
CA GLY A 15 -2.40 -9.88 -2.27
C GLY A 15 -3.43 -8.78 -2.02
N ALA A 16 -2.94 -7.65 -1.49
CA ALA A 16 -3.75 -6.48 -1.15
C ALA A 16 -3.97 -5.52 -2.34
N PHE A 17 -3.14 -5.62 -3.39
CA PHE A 17 -3.02 -4.61 -4.45
C PHE A 17 -3.79 -4.92 -5.74
N VAL A 18 -4.40 -6.11 -5.85
CA VAL A 18 -5.25 -6.47 -6.99
C VAL A 18 -6.55 -5.67 -7.00
N LYS A 19 -7.10 -5.40 -8.18
CA LYS A 19 -8.34 -4.61 -8.34
C LYS A 19 -9.56 -5.22 -7.63
N THR A 20 -9.56 -6.53 -7.45
CA THR A 20 -10.62 -7.30 -6.79
C THR A 20 -10.39 -7.47 -5.28
N SER A 21 -9.34 -6.85 -4.73
CA SER A 21 -9.08 -6.85 -3.29
C SER A 21 -10.21 -6.15 -2.55
N ASN A 22 -10.58 -6.69 -1.39
CA ASN A 22 -11.54 -6.04 -0.48
C ASN A 22 -10.94 -4.85 0.28
N ILE A 23 -9.65 -4.57 0.09
CA ILE A 23 -8.96 -3.42 0.70
C ILE A 23 -8.95 -2.26 -0.30
N ASP A 24 -9.54 -1.13 0.09
CA ASP A 24 -9.40 0.12 -0.65
C ASP A 24 -8.01 0.73 -0.43
N MET A 25 -7.03 0.22 -1.18
CA MET A 25 -5.65 0.70 -1.06
C MET A 25 -5.49 2.17 -1.44
N LYS A 26 -6.29 2.69 -2.38
CA LYS A 26 -6.22 4.11 -2.75
C LYS A 26 -6.68 4.99 -1.60
N GLY A 27 -7.81 4.64 -0.97
CA GLY A 27 -8.30 5.31 0.23
C GLY A 27 -7.30 5.27 1.37
N CYS A 28 -6.73 4.10 1.68
CA CYS A 28 -5.73 3.95 2.74
C CYS A 28 -4.47 4.81 2.51
N ILE A 29 -3.93 4.83 1.29
CA ILE A 29 -2.74 5.64 0.98
C ILE A 29 -3.07 7.13 1.04
N ARG A 30 -4.27 7.53 0.59
CA ARG A 30 -4.72 8.92 0.66
C ARG A 30 -4.81 9.41 2.11
N VAL A 31 -5.42 8.63 2.99
CA VAL A 31 -5.51 8.96 4.44
C VAL A 31 -4.13 9.15 5.04
N LEU A 32 -3.15 8.31 4.67
CA LEU A 32 -1.76 8.47 5.13
C LEU A 32 -1.13 9.76 4.61
N LYS A 33 -1.33 10.10 3.32
CA LYS A 33 -0.78 11.34 2.73
C LYS A 33 -1.41 12.62 3.28
N GLU A 34 -2.61 12.55 3.85
CA GLU A 34 -3.29 13.68 4.50
C GLU A 34 -2.74 13.97 5.90
N GLN A 35 -1.92 13.08 6.47
CA GLN A 35 -1.25 13.29 7.76
C GLN A 35 0.08 14.07 7.62
N PRO A 36 0.59 14.67 8.70
CA PRO A 36 1.92 15.29 8.71
C PRO A 36 3.01 14.32 8.23
N PRO A 37 3.83 14.70 7.22
CA PRO A 37 4.80 13.77 6.60
C PRO A 37 5.75 13.09 7.59
N SER A 38 6.24 13.84 8.58
CA SER A 38 7.14 13.34 9.63
C SER A 38 6.56 12.22 10.48
N SER A 39 5.23 12.12 10.56
CA SER A 39 4.53 11.10 11.36
C SER A 39 4.20 9.83 10.58
N VAL A 40 4.22 9.88 9.23
CA VAL A 40 3.74 8.77 8.38
C VAL A 40 4.76 8.25 7.38
N GLU A 41 5.92 8.89 7.23
CA GLU A 41 6.95 8.45 6.30
C GLU A 41 7.39 7.00 6.55
N GLY A 42 7.57 6.60 7.82
CA GLY A 42 7.87 5.21 8.18
C GLY A 42 6.76 4.23 7.77
N LEU A 43 5.49 4.65 7.85
CA LEU A 43 4.35 3.83 7.44
C LEU A 43 4.25 3.70 5.91
N LEU A 44 4.53 4.78 5.17
CA LEU A 44 4.62 4.75 3.71
C LEU A 44 5.80 3.87 3.25
N ASN A 45 6.94 3.94 3.95
CA ASN A 45 8.08 3.07 3.68
C ASN A 45 7.78 1.60 3.98
N ALA A 46 7.04 1.30 5.05
CA ALA A 46 6.57 -0.06 5.31
C ALA A 46 5.69 -0.59 4.15
N LEU A 47 4.81 0.25 3.58
CA LEU A 47 4.04 -0.12 2.39
C LEU A 47 4.91 -0.25 1.13
N ARG A 48 6.03 0.48 1.01
CA ARG A 48 6.92 0.40 -0.16
C ARG A 48 7.80 -0.84 -0.16
N TYR A 49 8.33 -1.19 1.01
CA TYR A 49 9.44 -2.14 1.12
C TYR A 49 9.05 -3.47 1.76
N THR A 50 7.98 -3.49 2.56
CA THR A 50 7.58 -4.71 3.28
C THR A 50 6.48 -5.46 2.57
N THR A 51 5.70 -4.85 1.67
CA THR A 51 4.64 -5.54 0.93
C THR A 51 5.18 -6.49 -0.13
N LYS A 52 4.49 -7.60 -0.35
CA LYS A 52 4.83 -8.66 -1.30
C LYS A 52 4.41 -8.31 -2.73
N HIS A 53 3.19 -7.81 -2.94
CA HIS A 53 2.61 -7.69 -4.29
C HIS A 53 2.58 -6.26 -4.86
N LEU A 54 3.17 -5.27 -4.18
CA LEU A 54 3.19 -3.89 -4.68
C LEU A 54 3.82 -3.77 -6.07
N ASN A 55 4.86 -4.56 -6.35
CA ASN A 55 5.63 -4.46 -7.59
C ASN A 55 5.08 -5.30 -8.74
N ASP A 56 4.08 -6.16 -8.48
CA ASP A 56 3.47 -7.04 -9.48
C ASP A 56 2.91 -6.27 -10.67
N GLU A 57 2.89 -6.88 -11.85
CA GLU A 57 2.32 -6.28 -13.06
C GLU A 57 0.82 -6.01 -12.93
N ALA A 58 0.12 -6.84 -12.14
CA ALA A 58 -1.31 -6.69 -11.85
C ALA A 58 -1.62 -5.45 -10.99
N THR A 59 -0.62 -4.91 -10.27
CA THR A 59 -0.81 -3.77 -9.38
C THR A 59 -1.01 -2.47 -10.17
N SER A 60 -2.07 -1.73 -9.80
CA SER A 60 -2.45 -0.49 -10.49
C SER A 60 -1.30 0.53 -10.54
N LYS A 61 -0.97 1.02 -11.74
CA LYS A 61 0.02 2.09 -11.95
C LYS A 61 -0.23 3.33 -11.09
N GLN A 62 -1.50 3.66 -10.84
CA GLN A 62 -1.88 4.79 -9.99
C GLN A 62 -1.42 4.55 -8.53
N ILE A 63 -1.62 3.34 -7.99
CA ILE A 63 -1.18 3.00 -6.64
C ILE A 63 0.35 3.06 -6.55
N LYS A 64 1.06 2.52 -7.55
CA LYS A 64 2.52 2.61 -7.61
C LYS A 64 3.00 4.06 -7.59
N SER A 65 2.41 4.93 -8.40
CA SER A 65 2.73 6.37 -8.42
C SER A 65 2.44 7.06 -7.08
N MET A 66 1.34 6.70 -6.41
CA MET A 66 1.05 7.25 -5.08
C MET A 66 2.11 6.86 -4.04
N LEU A 67 2.80 5.73 -4.19
CA LEU A 67 3.85 5.27 -3.28
C LEU A 67 5.27 5.56 -3.79
N GLN A 68 5.46 6.31 -4.87
CA GLN A 68 6.81 6.74 -5.24
C GLN A 68 7.41 7.64 -4.14
N PRO A 69 8.71 7.52 -3.84
CA PRO A 69 9.41 8.53 -3.05
C PRO A 69 9.38 9.86 -3.81
N ASN A 70 9.19 10.96 -3.08
CA ASN A 70 9.32 12.31 -3.63
C ASN A 70 10.79 12.65 -3.88
#